data_AF-A0A4D6C5T1-F1
#
_entry.id   AF-A0A4D6C5T1-F1
#
_cell.length_a   1.000
_cell.length_b   1.000
_cell.length_c   1.000
_cell.angle_alpha   90.00
_cell.angle_beta   90.00
_cell.angle_gamma   90.00
#
_symmetry.space_group_name_H-M   'P 1'
#
loop_
_entity.id
_entity.type
_entity.pdbx_description
1 polymer ?
#
loop_
_entity_poly.entity_id
_entity_poly.type
_entity_poly.pdbx_seq_one_letter_code
_entity_poly.pdbx_strand_id
1 'polypeptide(L)' 'MSFFGILRLVFALTTIFFTLFWNQSNNRFASQASEMGMFSNYPQAKGFLNSVTLWSILGFLICLIIENKI' A
#
# COMPACT_ATOMS: atom_id res chain seq x y z
N MET A 1 -9.71 -7.62 -20.94
CA MET A 1 -9.67 -7.06 -19.57
C MET A 1 -9.45 -5.56 -19.71
N SER A 2 -10.36 -4.72 -19.21
CA SER A 2 -10.23 -3.26 -19.35
C SER A 2 -8.96 -2.78 -18.63
N PHE A 3 -8.33 -1.72 -19.13
CA PHE A 3 -7.16 -1.09 -18.50
C PHE A 3 -7.43 -0.76 -17.02
N PHE A 4 -8.65 -0.30 -16.70
CA PHE A 4 -9.12 -0.04 -15.34
C PHE A 4 -9.19 -1.31 -14.47
N GLY A 5 -9.62 -2.44 -15.04
CA GLY A 5 -9.64 -3.72 -14.34
C GLY A 5 -8.24 -4.20 -13.93
N ILE A 6 -7.22 -3.99 -14.78
CA ILE A 6 -5.82 -4.30 -14.46
C ILE A 6 -5.31 -3.37 -13.35
N LEU A 7 -5.54 -2.06 -13.48
CA LEU A 7 -5.17 -1.08 -12.45
C LEU A 7 -5.78 -1.42 -11.08
N ARG A 8 -7.06 -1.77 -11.06
CA ARG A 8 -7.79 -2.14 -9.83
C ARG A 8 -7.17 -3.36 -9.17
N LEU A 9 -6.78 -4.36 -9.97
CA LEU A 9 -6.17 -5.59 -9.47
C LEU A 9 -4.79 -5.32 -8.87
N VAL A 10 -4.00 -4.44 -9.51
CA VAL A 10 -2.71 -3.97 -8.97
C VAL A 10 -2.91 -3.26 -7.63
N PHE A 11 -3.83 -2.28 -7.55
CA PHE A 11 -4.10 -1.56 -6.30
C PHE A 11 -4.66 -2.45 -5.19
N ALA A 12 -5.47 -3.45 -5.54
CA ALA A 12 -6.00 -4.42 -4.57
C ALA A 12 -4.86 -5.29 -4.00
N LEU A 13 -3.97 -5.80 -4.86
CA LEU A 13 -2.83 -6.60 -4.43
C LEU A 13 -1.86 -5.80 -3.56
N THR A 14 -1.54 -4.55 -3.94
CA THR A 14 -0.68 -3.70 -3.11
C THR A 14 -1.32 -3.38 -1.77
N THR A 15 -2.63 -3.08 -1.76
CA THR A 15 -3.37 -2.83 -0.52
C THR A 15 -3.34 -4.06 0.38
N ILE A 16 -3.69 -5.25 -0.12
CA ILE A 16 -3.66 -6.49 0.67
C ILE A 16 -2.26 -6.73 1.23
N PHE A 17 -1.23 -6.62 0.39
CA PHE A 17 0.17 -6.78 0.81
C PHE A 17 0.48 -5.83 1.97
N PHE A 18 0.30 -4.52 1.80
CA PHE A 18 0.64 -3.55 2.84
C PHE A 18 -0.27 -3.60 4.08
N THR A 19 -1.56 -3.94 3.93
CA THR A 19 -2.48 -4.11 5.06
C THR A 19 -2.12 -5.30 5.94
N LEU A 20 -1.62 -6.41 5.36
CA LEU A 20 -1.09 -7.52 6.16
C LEU A 20 0.10 -7.09 7.04
N PHE A 21 0.90 -6.14 6.56
CA PHE A 21 2.01 -5.55 7.34
C PHE A 21 1.58 -4.37 8.22
N TRP A 22 0.35 -3.87 8.11
CA TRP A 22 -0.15 -2.75 8.91
C TRP A 22 -0.58 -3.19 10.31
N ASN A 23 -1.22 -4.36 10.42
CA ASN A 23 -1.90 -4.78 11.65
C ASN A 23 -1.00 -5.55 12.63
N GLN A 24 0.21 -5.96 12.23
CA GLN A 24 1.15 -6.56 13.18
C GLN A 24 1.87 -5.46 13.96
N SER A 25 1.54 -5.36 15.25
CA SER A 25 2.15 -4.48 16.27
C SER A 25 3.68 -4.35 16.24
N ASN A 26 4.39 -5.27 15.58
CA ASN A 26 5.78 -5.12 15.16
C ASN A 26 5.80 -5.27 13.63
N ASN A 27 5.78 -4.16 12.90
CA ASN A 27 5.90 -4.15 11.46
C ASN A 27 7.26 -4.74 11.11
N ARG A 28 7.37 -6.07 10.99
CA ARG A 28 8.60 -6.80 10.65
C ARG A 28 9.22 -6.22 9.39
N PHE A 29 8.38 -5.75 8.47
CA PHE A 29 8.80 -5.06 7.26
C PHE A 29 9.42 -3.68 7.54
N ALA A 30 8.86 -2.88 8.46
CA ALA A 30 9.45 -1.60 8.85
C ALA A 30 10.74 -1.79 9.65
N SER A 31 10.82 -2.82 10.50
CA SER A 31 12.04 -3.21 11.22
C SER A 31 13.12 -3.65 10.25
N GLN A 32 12.81 -4.59 9.35
CA GLN A 32 13.73 -5.08 8.33
C GLN A 32 14.17 -3.98 7.37
N ALA A 33 13.28 -3.09 6.93
CA ALA A 33 13.64 -1.98 6.06
C ALA A 33 14.54 -0.96 6.79
N SER A 34 14.35 -0.76 8.09
CA SER A 34 15.25 0.06 8.92
C SER A 34 16.60 -0.64 9.14
N GLU A 35 16.61 -1.95 9.42
CA GLU A 35 17.82 -2.76 9.61
C GLU A 35 18.66 -2.90 8.33
N MET A 36 18.00 -2.92 7.17
CA MET A 36 18.65 -2.89 5.85
C MET A 36 19.15 -1.49 5.46
N GLY A 37 18.92 -0.46 6.29
CA GLY A 37 19.35 0.91 6.01
C GLY A 37 18.53 1.63 4.93
N MET A 38 17.38 1.08 4.51
CA MET A 38 16.48 1.77 3.56
C MET A 38 15.82 3.00 4.19
N PHE A 39 15.67 3.02 5.51
CA PHE A 39 15.12 4.14 6.26
C PHE A 39 16.00 4.44 7.47
N SER A 40 16.11 5.72 7.81
CA SER A 40 16.96 6.16 8.93
C SER A 40 16.49 5.62 10.27
N ASN A 41 15.17 5.45 10.46
CA ASN A 41 14.56 5.01 11.70
C ASN A 41 13.21 4.31 11.45
N TYR A 42 12.82 3.41 12.36
CA TYR A 42 11.54 2.69 12.34
C TYR A 42 10.29 3.59 12.14
N PRO A 43 10.13 4.75 12.80
CA PRO A 43 8.97 5.61 12.60
C PRO A 43 8.84 6.12 11.16
N GLN A 44 9.96 6.34 10.49
CA GLN A 44 10.00 6.80 9.10
C GLN A 44 9.58 5.67 8.15
N ALA A 45 10.09 4.46 8.35
CA ALA A 45 9.67 3.27 7.60
C ALA A 45 8.18 2.98 7.79
N LYS A 46 7.68 3.08 9.03
CA LYS A 46 6.26 2.92 9.34
C LYS A 46 5.40 4.00 8.68
N GLY A 47 5.83 5.26 8.75
CA GLY A 47 5.14 6.37 8.09
C GLY A 47 5.06 6.21 6.57
N PHE A 48 6.14 5.71 5.94
CA PHE A 48 6.15 5.40 4.52
C PHE A 48 5.17 4.28 4.16
N LEU A 49 5.22 3.15 4.87
CA LEU A 49 4.27 2.05 4.67
C LEU A 49 2.82 2.52 4.84
N ASN A 50 2.58 3.38 5.84
CA ASN A 50 1.26 3.93 6.08
C ASN A 50 0.77 4.77 4.89
N SER A 51 1.60 5.70 4.42
CA SER A 51 1.27 6.54 3.27
C SER A 51 1.02 5.70 2.02
N VAL A 52 1.87 4.72 1.72
CA VAL A 52 1.70 3.87 0.52
C VAL A 52 0.42 3.04 0.58
N THR A 53 0.06 2.53 1.76
CA THR A 53 -1.20 1.82 1.97
C THR A 53 -2.39 2.74 1.67
N LEU A 54 -2.35 3.97 2.19
CA LEU A 54 -3.42 4.96 2.02
C LEU A 54 -3.55 5.38 0.55
N TRP A 55 -2.43 5.63 -0.14
CA TRP A 55 -2.41 5.89 -1.58
C TRP A 55 -2.95 4.72 -2.40
N SER A 56 -2.66 3.48 -2.00
CA SER A 56 -3.19 2.29 -2.68
C SER A 56 -4.70 2.18 -2.54
N ILE A 57 -5.25 2.46 -1.34
CA ILE A 57 -6.69 2.50 -1.08
C ILE A 57 -7.36 3.61 -1.89
N LEU A 58 -6.78 4.81 -1.90
CA LEU A 58 -7.30 5.93 -2.69
C LEU A 58 -7.27 5.63 -4.19
N GLY A 59 -6.19 5.06 -4.71
CA GLY A 59 -6.07 4.65 -6.10
C GLY A 59 -7.12 3.61 -6.49
N PHE A 60 -7.36 2.62 -5.63
CA PHE A 60 -8.43 1.64 -5.80
C PHE A 60 -9.82 2.29 -5.86
N LEU A 61 -10.13 3.20 -4.94
CA LEU A 61 -11.40 3.93 -4.91
C LEU A 61 -11.60 4.81 -6.15
N ILE A 62 -10.56 5.51 -6.59
CA ILE A 62 -10.60 6.34 -7.81
C ILE A 62 -10.86 5.47 -9.03
N CYS A 63 -10.20 4.31 -9.15
CA CYS A 63 -10.45 3.37 -10.24
C CYS A 63 -11.90 2.90 -10.25
N LEU A 64 -12.48 2.58 -9.08
CA LEU A 64 -13.90 2.21 -8.97
C LEU A 64 -14.83 3.33 -9.40
N ILE A 65 -14.57 4.58 -8.98
CA ILE A 65 -15.42 5.73 -9.34
C ILE A 65 -15.37 6.02 -10.84
N ILE A 66 -14.17 5.96 -11.45
CA ILE A 66 -14.00 6.22 -12.87
C ILE A 66 -14.63 5.10 -13.71
N GLU A 67 -14.40 3.83 -13.35
CA GLU A 67 -15.00 2.68 -14.04
C GLU A 67 -16.53 2.70 -13.97
N ASN A 68 -17.14 3.17 -12.87
CA ASN A 68 -18.58 3.25 -12.72
C ASN A 68 -19.22 4.48 -13.39
N LYS A 69 -18.41 5.40 -13.94
CA LYS A 69 -18.86 6.59 -14.69
C LYS A 69 -18.71 6.46 -16.20
N ILE A 70 -18.02 5.42 -16.68
CA ILE A 70 -17.81 5.08 -18.09
C ILE A 70 -18.79 3.98 -18.48
#